data_AF-A0A7X2SYR6-F1
#
_entry.id   AF-A0A7X2SYR6-F1
#
_cell.length_a   1.000
_cell.length_b   1.000
_cell.length_c   1.000
_cell.angle_alpha   90.00
_cell.angle_beta   90.00
_cell.angle_gamma   90.00
#
_symmetry.space_group_name_H-M   'P 1'
#
loop_
_entity.id
_entity.type
_entity.pdbx_description
1 polymer ?
#
loop_
_entity_poly.entity_id
_entity_poly.type
_entity_poly.pdbx_seq_one_letter_code
_entity_poly.pdbx_strand_id
1 'polypeptide(L)' 'MANLKELMANQSPESRERIAKKVDAMRQVIALHMLREELNLSQTEMAHAMGVKQPTIARMEQ' A
#
# COMPACT_ATOMS: atom_id res chain seq x y z
N MET A 1 14.51 15.10 -20.88
CA MET A 1 14.12 14.14 -19.83
C MET A 1 12.60 14.08 -19.86
N ALA A 2 12.01 12.92 -20.17
CA ALA A 2 10.55 12.80 -20.17
C ALA A 2 10.04 12.87 -18.74
N ASN A 3 8.97 13.63 -18.50
CA ASN A 3 8.34 13.67 -17.17
C ASN A 3 7.47 12.41 -16.96
N LEU A 4 7.10 12.14 -15.70
CA LEU A 4 6.33 10.95 -15.33
C LEU A 4 5.03 10.81 -16.14
N LYS A 5 4.37 11.93 -16.47
CA LYS A 5 3.13 11.92 -17.26
C LYS A 5 3.36 11.48 -18.70
N GLU A 6 4.43 11.93 -19.32
CA GLU A 6 4.82 11.54 -20.69
C GLU A 6 5.18 10.06 -20.78
N LEU A 7 5.90 9.55 -19.77
CA LEU A 7 6.22 8.12 -19.69
C LEU A 7 4.97 7.25 -19.49
N MET A 8 4.02 7.70 -18.66
CA MET A 8 2.75 7.01 -18.48
C MET A 8 1.86 7.06 -19.72
N ALA A 9 1.88 8.16 -20.47
CA ALA A 9 1.14 8.31 -21.71
C ALA A 9 1.59 7.29 -22.77
N ASN A 10 2.88 6.97 -22.81
CA ASN A 10 3.45 6.00 -23.75
C ASN A 10 3.28 4.53 -23.33
N GLN A 11 2.73 4.24 -22.14
CA GLN A 11 2.50 2.86 -21.70
C GLN A 11 1.32 2.22 -22.43
N SER A 12 1.53 0.99 -22.92
CA SER A 12 0.49 0.18 -23.57
C SER A 12 -0.71 -0.10 -22.64
N PRO A 13 -1.90 -0.35 -23.19
CA PRO A 13 -3.10 -0.67 -22.40
C PRO A 13 -2.89 -1.84 -21.43
N GLU A 14 -2.25 -2.91 -21.88
CA GLU A 14 -1.92 -4.08 -21.05
C GLU A 14 -0.97 -3.73 -19.89
N SER A 15 0.01 -2.86 -20.14
CA SER A 15 0.93 -2.41 -19.10
C SER A 15 0.20 -1.55 -18.06
N ARG A 16 -0.73 -0.69 -18.49
CA ARG A 16 -1.57 0.11 -17.59
C ARG A 16 -2.48 -0.77 -16.73
N GLU A 17 -3.07 -1.82 -17.29
CA GLU A 17 -3.94 -2.73 -16.54
C GLU A 17 -3.14 -3.54 -15.48
N ARG A 18 -1.94 -4.02 -15.82
CA ARG A 18 -1.05 -4.65 -14.83
C ARG A 18 -0.65 -3.69 -13.72
N ILE A 19 -0.34 -2.43 -14.06
CA ILE A 19 -0.01 -1.39 -13.08
C ILE A 19 -1.21 -1.12 -12.19
N ALA A 20 -2.43 -0.98 -12.73
CA ALA A 20 -3.65 -0.75 -11.95
C ALA A 20 -3.92 -1.88 -10.94
N LYS A 21 -3.85 -3.15 -11.38
CA LYS A 21 -4.00 -4.31 -10.49
C LYS A 21 -2.96 -4.33 -9.36
N LYS A 22 -1.71 -3.96 -9.68
CA LYS A 22 -0.64 -3.87 -8.68
C LYS A 22 -0.86 -2.71 -7.72
N VAL A 23 -1.34 -1.57 -8.22
CA VAL A 23 -1.66 -0.38 -7.40
C VAL A 23 -2.80 -0.65 -6.44
N ASP A 24 -3.86 -1.36 -6.86
CA ASP A 24 -4.97 -1.71 -5.98
C ASP A 24 -4.54 -2.62 -4.83
N ALA A 25 -3.68 -3.62 -5.11
CA ALA A 25 -3.09 -4.44 -4.07
C ALA A 25 -2.21 -3.62 -3.09
N MET A 26 -1.37 -2.71 -3.62
CA MET A 26 -0.52 -1.85 -2.79
C MET A 26 -1.32 -0.82 -1.98
N ARG A 27 -2.45 -0.31 -2.49
CA ARG A 27 -3.28 0.69 -1.80
C ARG A 27 -3.81 0.19 -0.45
N GLN A 28 -4.15 -1.09 -0.34
CA GLN A 28 -4.64 -1.66 0.91
C GLN A 28 -3.54 -1.72 1.99
N VAL A 29 -2.32 -2.09 1.58
CA VAL A 29 -1.12 -2.15 2.43
C VAL A 29 -0.73 -0.76 2.94
N ILE A 30 -0.74 0.23 2.05
CA ILE A 30 -0.35 1.62 2.36
C ILE A 30 -1.33 2.27 3.35
N ALA A 31 -2.63 2.03 3.20
CA ALA A 31 -3.65 2.66 4.04
C ALA A 31 -3.53 2.25 5.52
N LEU A 32 -3.21 0.97 5.80
CA LEU A 32 -3.04 0.49 7.18
C LEU A 32 -1.81 1.10 7.85
N HIS A 33 -0.68 1.13 7.12
CA HIS A 33 0.56 1.71 7.61
C HIS A 33 0.42 3.23 7.86
N MET A 34 -0.22 3.95 6.94
CA MET A 34 -0.50 5.37 7.10
C MET A 34 -1.38 5.65 8.33
N LEU A 35 -2.47 4.90 8.51
CA LEU A 35 -3.35 5.04 9.66
C LEU A 35 -2.59 4.81 10.98
N ARG A 36 -1.71 3.82 11.02
CA ARG A 36 -0.88 3.52 12.18
C ARG A 36 0.07 4.69 12.53
N GLU A 37 0.74 5.25 11.53
CA GLU A 37 1.64 6.41 11.70
C GLU A 37 0.86 7.66 12.14
N GLU A 38 -0.30 7.95 11.53
CA GLU A 38 -1.15 9.08 11.91
C GLU A 38 -1.65 8.99 13.36
N LEU A 39 -1.92 7.77 13.84
CA LEU A 39 -2.32 7.50 15.22
C LEU A 39 -1.13 7.37 16.18
N ASN A 40 0.12 7.47 15.70
CA ASN A 40 1.35 7.23 16.46
C ASN A 40 1.37 5.88 17.19
N LEU A 41 0.85 4.83 16.55
CA LEU A 41 0.81 3.48 17.12
C LEU A 41 2.00 2.65 16.62
N SER A 42 2.54 1.80 17.49
CA SER A 42 3.41 0.70 17.07
C SER A 42 2.59 -0.42 16.41
N GLN A 43 3.25 -1.32 15.67
CA GLN A 43 2.59 -2.50 15.10
C GLN A 43 1.96 -3.38 16.18
N THR A 44 2.54 -3.43 17.38
CA THR A 44 2.01 -4.20 18.52
C THR A 44 0.74 -3.58 19.06
N GLU A 45 0.70 -2.25 19.22
CA GLU A 45 -0.49 -1.53 19.69
C GLU A 45 -1.62 -1.61 18.68
N MET A 46 -1.32 -1.46 17.40
CA MET A 46 -2.31 -1.64 16.32
C MET A 46 -2.86 -3.08 16.31
N ALA A 47 -2.00 -4.09 16.47
CA ALA A 47 -2.43 -5.48 16.56
C ALA A 47 -3.36 -5.73 17.74
N HIS A 48 -3.04 -5.15 18.90
CA HIS A 48 -3.91 -5.23 20.07
C HIS A 48 -5.26 -4.55 19.82
N ALA A 49 -5.28 -3.34 19.24
CA ALA A 49 -6.50 -2.61 18.93
C ALA A 49 -7.40 -3.36 17.93
N MET A 50 -6.79 -4.08 16.99
CA MET A 50 -7.47 -4.89 15.97
C MET A 50 -7.81 -6.33 16.43
N GLY A 51 -7.41 -6.73 17.63
CA GLY A 51 -7.65 -8.10 18.14
C GLY A 51 -6.90 -9.20 17.39
N VAL A 52 -5.77 -8.86 16.74
CA VAL A 52 -4.93 -9.80 15.98
C VAL A 52 -3.53 -9.89 16.57
N LYS A 53 -2.72 -10.82 16.07
CA LYS A 53 -1.31 -10.94 16.46
C LYS A 53 -0.46 -9.95 15.66
N GLN A 54 0.61 -9.40 16.25
CA GLN A 54 1.53 -8.46 15.58
C GLN A 54 2.07 -8.98 14.22
N PRO A 55 2.41 -10.28 14.04
CA PRO A 55 2.82 -10.80 12.73
C PRO A 55 1.73 -10.70 11.65
N THR A 56 0.45 -10.64 12.03
CA THR A 56 -0.66 -10.41 11.10
C THR A 56 -0.62 -8.99 10.56
N ILE A 57 -0.37 -7.99 11.41
CA ILE A 57 -0.18 -6.60 11.00
C ILE A 57 1.04 -6.46 10.11
N ALA A 58 2.18 -7.06 10.51
CA ALA A 58 3.39 -7.03 9.69
C ALA A 58 3.19 -7.65 8.30
N ARG A 59 2.35 -8.69 8.17
CA ARG A 59 1.99 -9.27 6.87
C ARG A 59 1.04 -8.38 6.06
N MET A 60 0.15 -7.64 6.73
CA MET A 60 -0.76 -6.70 6.08
C MET A 60 -0.04 -5.43 5.59
N GLU A 61 1.08 -5.05 6.22
CA GLU A 61 1.92 -3.90 5.86
C GLU A 61 3.09 -4.25 4.90
N GLN A 62 3.24 -5.52 4.48
CA GLN A 62 4.21 -5.98 3.47
C GLN A 62 3.61 -6.04 2.06
#